data_AF-A0A6H1PBN4-F1
#
_entry.id   AF-A0A6H1PBN4-F1
#
_cell.length_a   1.000
_cell.length_b   1.000
_cell.length_c   1.000
_cell.angle_alpha   90.00
_cell.angle_beta   90.00
_cell.angle_gamma   90.00
#
_symmetry.space_group_name_H-M   'P 1'
#
loop_
_entity.id
_entity.type
_entity.pdbx_description
1 polymer ?
#
loop_
_entity_poly.entity_id
_entity_poly.type
_entity_poly.pdbx_seq_one_letter_code
_entity_poly.pdbx_strand_id
1 'polypeptide(L)'
;MMGTEESFEDPRVQCQRLQSLLRNWLVKNGCNLLPVDTLVFFKSTSSILKTNSGDKTDFSKVCKGRDLFNNIESMEQRNHQERVDTDTLTKIGKLLLSQHSPKPIDILKEYNLTEKDIRSGVCCPDDKCNYIPMNFKRGKWICPNCQTSSKDAILKSLSHYFYLYKSTMTNLELRNYLHLPSPDTTQKVVHRLNLKTTGKTKDHSII
;
A
#
# COMPACT_ATOMS: atom_id res chain seq x y z
N MET A 1 -8.41 -31.42 23.56
CA MET A 1 -8.38 -30.18 22.75
C MET A 1 -7.75 -30.51 21.42
N MET A 2 -8.50 -30.41 20.32
CA MET A 2 -7.94 -30.54 18.97
C MET A 2 -7.07 -29.32 18.69
N GLY A 3 -5.78 -29.53 18.44
CA GLY A 3 -4.90 -28.47 17.95
C GLY A 3 -5.21 -28.20 16.48
N THR A 4 -5.37 -26.94 16.11
CA THR A 4 -5.46 -26.53 14.71
C THR A 4 -4.05 -26.56 14.10
N GLU A 5 -3.84 -27.40 13.10
CA GLU A 5 -2.62 -27.38 12.29
C GLU A 5 -2.81 -26.38 11.14
N GLU A 6 -2.03 -25.30 11.15
CA GLU A 6 -1.96 -24.34 10.06
C GLU A 6 -0.65 -24.53 9.31
N SER A 7 -0.73 -24.78 7.99
CA SER A 7 0.44 -24.86 7.11
C SER A 7 0.80 -23.47 6.60
N PHE A 8 2.03 -23.02 6.88
CA PHE A 8 2.57 -21.78 6.34
C PHE A 8 3.58 -22.09 5.22
N GLU A 9 3.69 -21.18 4.24
CA GLU A 9 4.84 -21.20 3.34
C GLU A 9 6.14 -21.12 4.15
N ASP A 10 7.19 -21.79 3.68
CA ASP A 10 8.46 -21.83 4.39
C ASP A 10 9.05 -20.41 4.54
N PRO A 11 9.08 -19.84 5.77
CA PRO A 11 9.54 -18.47 5.98
C PRO A 11 11.02 -18.28 5.63
N ARG A 12 11.79 -19.38 5.54
CA ARG A 12 13.20 -19.33 5.11
C ARG A 12 13.32 -18.93 3.65
N VAL A 13 12.42 -19.41 2.79
CA VAL A 13 12.39 -19.05 1.36
C VAL A 13 12.09 -17.56 1.20
N GLN A 14 11.11 -17.06 1.94
CA GLN A 14 10.78 -15.63 1.97
C GLN A 14 11.99 -14.81 2.46
N CYS A 15 12.64 -15.25 3.54
CA CYS A 15 13.79 -14.56 4.12
C CYS A 15 15.01 -14.54 3.17
N GLN A 16 15.32 -15.65 2.51
CA GLN A 16 16.38 -15.74 1.50
C GLN A 16 16.11 -14.84 0.30
N ARG A 17 14.85 -14.76 -0.15
CA ARG A 17 14.45 -13.84 -1.22
C ARG A 17 14.67 -12.38 -0.82
N LEU A 18 14.23 -11.98 0.37
CA LEU A 18 14.43 -10.63 0.89
C LEU A 18 15.93 -10.28 1.03
N GLN A 19 16.73 -11.22 1.51
CA GLN A 19 18.18 -11.08 1.59
C GLN A 19 18.81 -10.83 0.21
N SER A 20 18.43 -11.60 -0.81
CA SER A 20 18.94 -11.42 -2.17
C SER A 20 18.53 -10.06 -2.76
N LEU A 21 17.27 -9.66 -2.58
CA LEU A 21 16.78 -8.36 -3.05
C LEU A 21 17.53 -7.19 -2.40
N LEU A 22 17.73 -7.23 -1.07
CA LEU A 22 18.46 -6.20 -0.36
C LEU A 22 19.93 -6.15 -0.78
N ARG A 23 20.59 -7.31 -0.94
CA ARG A 23 21.98 -7.38 -1.46
C ARG A 23 22.09 -6.78 -2.86
N ASN A 24 21.20 -7.14 -3.78
CA ASN A 24 21.20 -6.60 -5.14
C ASN A 24 20.96 -5.09 -5.13
N TRP A 25 20.07 -4.60 -4.27
CA TRP A 25 19.83 -3.18 -4.09
C TRP A 25 21.07 -2.46 -3.55
N LEU A 26 21.75 -3.01 -2.53
CA LEU A 26 22.98 -2.44 -1.99
C LEU A 26 24.07 -2.37 -3.07
N VAL A 27 24.23 -3.43 -3.86
CA VAL A 27 25.21 -3.47 -4.95
C VAL A 27 24.94 -2.41 -6.01
N LYS A 28 23.68 -2.28 -6.43
CA LYS A 28 23.25 -1.27 -7.41
C LYS A 28 23.49 0.17 -6.95
N ASN A 29 23.47 0.40 -5.63
CA ASN A 29 23.68 1.72 -5.03
C ASN A 29 25.12 1.89 -4.46
N GLY A 30 26.08 1.04 -4.87
CA GLY A 30 27.50 1.19 -4.52
C GLY A 30 27.88 0.77 -3.09
N CYS A 31 26.99 0.06 -2.39
CA CYS A 31 27.14 -0.34 -0.98
C CYS A 31 27.56 -1.82 -0.83
N ASN A 32 28.53 -2.27 -1.64
CA ASN A 32 28.85 -3.70 -1.83
C ASN A 32 29.51 -4.37 -0.61
N LEU A 33 29.95 -3.59 0.37
CA LEU A 33 30.73 -4.07 1.52
C LEU A 33 29.85 -4.60 2.66
N LEU A 34 28.56 -4.27 2.67
CA LEU A 34 27.68 -4.59 3.78
C LEU A 34 27.25 -6.07 3.78
N PRO A 35 27.51 -6.83 4.87
CA PRO A 35 26.95 -8.16 5.00
C PRO A 35 25.44 -8.02 5.27
N VAL A 36 24.66 -8.86 4.60
CA VAL A 36 23.23 -8.98 4.89
C VAL A 36 23.01 -10.38 5.44
N ASP A 37 22.72 -10.48 6.73
CA ASP A 37 22.37 -11.74 7.38
C ASP A 37 20.87 -11.87 7.59
N THR A 38 20.44 -13.07 7.95
CA THR A 38 19.03 -13.43 8.12
C THR A 38 18.85 -14.26 9.38
N LEU A 39 17.73 -14.02 10.06
CA LEU A 39 17.30 -14.79 11.22
C LEU A 39 15.76 -14.86 11.18
N VAL A 40 15.22 -16.07 11.15
CA VAL A 40 13.78 -16.32 11.23
C VAL A 40 13.46 -16.66 12.68
N PHE A 41 12.48 -15.97 13.26
CA PHE A 41 12.05 -16.29 14.61
C PHE A 41 10.53 -16.45 14.70
N PHE A 42 10.09 -17.37 15.56
CA PHE A 42 8.68 -17.58 15.85
C PHE A 42 8.33 -17.00 17.22
N LYS A 43 7.37 -16.07 17.26
CA LYS A 43 6.90 -15.41 18.49
C LYS A 43 6.31 -16.41 19.50
N SER A 44 5.63 -17.44 19.01
CA SER A 44 4.89 -18.39 19.86
C SER A 44 5.83 -19.26 20.70
N THR A 45 5.57 -19.30 22.00
CA THR A 45 6.25 -20.20 22.94
C THR A 45 5.73 -21.63 22.86
N SER A 46 4.48 -21.82 22.41
CA SER A 46 3.79 -23.11 22.29
C SER A 46 3.97 -23.80 20.94
N SER A 47 4.55 -23.11 19.94
CA SER A 47 4.82 -23.72 18.64
C SER A 47 5.96 -24.72 18.73
N ILE A 48 5.66 -25.97 18.38
CA ILE A 48 6.64 -27.03 18.16
C ILE A 48 7.02 -26.99 16.69
N LEU A 49 8.26 -26.59 16.40
CA LEU A 49 8.83 -26.74 15.07
C LEU A 49 9.11 -28.24 14.88
N LYS A 50 8.22 -28.91 14.15
CA LYS A 50 8.44 -30.29 13.72
C LYS A 50 9.15 -30.26 12.37
N THR A 51 10.29 -30.94 12.29
CA THR A 51 11.00 -31.18 11.04
C THR A 51 10.83 -32.65 10.70
N ASN A 52 10.71 -32.97 9.41
CA ASN A 52 10.62 -34.36 9.00
C ASN A 52 11.99 -35.01 9.20
N SER A 53 12.02 -36.19 9.82
CA SER A 53 13.22 -37.00 10.03
C SER A 53 13.78 -37.44 8.67
N GLY A 54 14.67 -36.64 8.11
CA GLY A 54 15.22 -36.79 6.75
C GLY A 54 15.45 -35.46 6.04
N ASP A 55 14.90 -34.37 6.57
CA ASP A 55 15.05 -33.04 5.99
C ASP A 55 16.45 -32.46 6.31
N LYS A 56 17.29 -32.30 5.29
CA LYS A 56 18.66 -31.76 5.40
C LYS A 56 18.69 -30.24 5.58
N THR A 57 17.54 -29.63 5.80
CA THR A 57 17.42 -28.19 5.73
C THR A 57 18.11 -27.52 6.91
N ASP A 58 18.87 -26.47 6.63
CA ASP A 58 19.63 -25.72 7.63
C ASP A 58 18.67 -24.91 8.53
N PHE A 59 18.60 -25.29 9.81
CA PHE A 59 17.82 -24.60 10.84
C PHE A 59 18.68 -23.69 11.72
N SER A 60 19.98 -23.51 11.42
CA SER A 60 20.88 -22.65 12.21
C SER A 60 20.44 -21.19 12.28
N LYS A 61 19.61 -20.74 11.31
CA LYS A 61 19.05 -19.39 11.23
C LYS A 61 17.57 -19.32 11.62
N VAL A 62 17.06 -20.33 12.34
CA VAL A 62 15.68 -20.39 12.81
C VAL A 62 15.68 -20.53 14.33
N CYS A 63 15.00 -19.63 15.03
CA CYS A 63 14.94 -19.66 16.50
C CYS A 63 13.52 -19.39 17.04
N LYS A 64 13.35 -19.61 18.34
CA LYS A 64 12.16 -19.15 19.07
C LYS A 64 12.36 -17.72 19.52
N GLY A 65 11.27 -16.98 19.74
CA GLY A 65 11.34 -15.57 20.17
C GLY A 65 12.18 -15.36 21.45
N ARG A 66 12.17 -16.31 22.38
CA ARG A 66 12.99 -16.27 23.61
C ARG A 66 14.51 -16.27 23.33
N ASP A 67 14.93 -16.84 22.21
CA ASP A 67 16.34 -17.03 21.83
C ASP A 67 16.80 -15.92 20.85
N LEU A 68 15.92 -14.98 20.49
CA LEU A 68 16.19 -13.96 19.47
C LEU A 68 17.42 -13.11 19.79
N PHE A 69 17.47 -12.52 20.99
CA PHE A 69 18.57 -11.63 21.38
C PHE A 69 19.91 -12.36 21.44
N ASN A 70 19.95 -13.57 22.00
CA ASN A 70 21.16 -14.38 22.06
C ASN A 70 21.70 -14.72 20.65
N ASN A 71 20.80 -14.97 19.70
CA ASN A 71 21.18 -15.21 18.30
C ASN A 71 21.71 -13.94 17.63
N ILE A 72 21.09 -12.78 17.87
CA ILE A 72 21.57 -11.49 17.35
C ILE A 72 22.97 -11.20 17.88
N GLU A 73 23.19 -11.34 19.19
CA GLU A 73 24.50 -11.12 19.81
C GLU A 73 25.57 -12.07 19.23
N SER A 74 25.22 -13.36 19.07
CA SER A 74 26.12 -14.35 18.43
C SER A 74 26.40 -14.04 16.95
N MET A 75 25.49 -13.33 16.26
CA MET A 75 25.70 -12.86 14.89
C MET A 75 26.61 -11.64 14.85
N GLU A 76 26.44 -10.69 15.78
CA GLU A 76 27.27 -9.50 15.92
C GLU A 76 28.72 -9.87 16.26
N GLN A 77 28.92 -10.85 17.15
CA GLN A 77 30.25 -11.39 17.46
C GLN A 77 30.96 -12.02 16.26
N ARG A 78 30.26 -12.41 15.18
CA ARG A 78 30.92 -12.90 13.96
C ARG A 78 31.35 -11.78 13.02
N ASN A 79 30.85 -10.57 13.23
CA ASN A 79 31.06 -9.41 12.37
C ASN A 79 31.73 -8.26 13.15
N HIS A 80 32.95 -8.47 13.65
CA HIS A 80 33.70 -7.47 14.42
C HIS A 80 34.25 -6.29 13.60
N GLN A 81 34.25 -6.38 12.28
CA GLN A 81 34.81 -5.34 11.42
C GLN A 81 33.76 -4.29 11.07
N GLU A 82 33.98 -3.06 11.51
CA GLU A 82 33.23 -1.90 11.03
C GLU A 82 33.56 -1.68 9.55
N ARG A 83 32.54 -1.77 8.68
CA ARG A 83 32.69 -1.65 7.21
C ARG A 83 32.21 -0.30 6.68
N VAL A 84 31.40 0.40 7.45
CA VAL A 84 30.82 1.71 7.12
C VAL A 84 30.66 2.48 8.42
N ASP A 85 30.84 3.79 8.35
CA ASP A 85 30.57 4.69 9.46
C ASP A 85 29.06 5.00 9.59
N THR A 86 28.69 5.61 10.72
CA THR A 86 27.31 5.98 11.05
C THR A 86 26.69 6.99 10.06
N ASP A 87 27.46 7.91 9.48
CA ASP A 87 26.96 8.87 8.49
C ASP A 87 26.63 8.16 7.17
N THR A 88 27.49 7.24 6.73
CA THR A 88 27.23 6.35 5.59
C THR A 88 25.99 5.49 5.80
N LEU A 89 25.81 4.88 6.98
CA LEU A 89 24.60 4.13 7.33
C LEU A 89 23.34 5.02 7.26
N THR A 90 23.43 6.24 7.76
CA THR A 90 22.32 7.21 7.71
C THR A 90 21.95 7.58 6.27
N LYS A 91 22.94 7.77 5.40
CA LYS A 91 22.73 8.02 3.96
C LYS A 91 22.04 6.84 3.27
N ILE A 92 22.47 5.62 3.56
CA ILE A 92 21.83 4.39 3.04
C ILE A 92 20.37 4.32 3.47
N GLY A 93 20.09 4.59 4.76
CA GLY A 93 18.71 4.63 5.27
C GLY A 93 17.84 5.67 4.56
N LYS A 94 18.36 6.89 4.35
CA LYS A 94 17.66 7.94 3.59
C LYS A 94 17.42 7.54 2.13
N LEU A 95 18.36 6.84 1.51
CA LEU A 95 18.24 6.36 0.14
C LEU A 95 17.19 5.23 0.02
N LEU A 96 17.13 4.31 0.99
CA LEU A 96 16.08 3.30 1.06
C LEU A 96 14.70 3.96 1.16
N LEU A 97 14.55 4.97 2.02
CA LEU A 97 13.30 5.69 2.19
C LEU A 97 12.90 6.50 0.95
N SER A 98 13.86 7.14 0.27
CA SER A 98 13.57 7.92 -0.94
C SER A 98 13.20 7.05 -2.14
N GLN A 99 13.67 5.81 -2.18
CA GLN A 99 13.31 4.83 -3.21
C GLN A 99 12.13 3.93 -2.80
N HIS A 100 11.65 4.06 -1.57
CA HIS A 100 10.49 3.29 -1.13
C HIS A 100 9.25 3.72 -1.92
N SER A 101 8.62 2.75 -2.57
CA SER A 101 7.29 2.89 -3.13
C SER A 101 6.38 1.90 -2.42
N PRO A 102 5.24 2.36 -1.87
CA PRO A 102 4.21 1.45 -1.40
C PRO A 102 3.86 0.48 -2.52
N LYS A 103 3.69 -0.80 -2.16
CA LYS A 103 3.20 -1.80 -3.11
C LYS A 103 1.87 -1.29 -3.69
N PRO A 104 1.72 -1.16 -5.02
CA PRO A 104 0.43 -0.84 -5.59
C PRO A 104 -0.52 -2.00 -5.25
N ILE A 105 -1.52 -1.70 -4.44
CA ILE A 105 -2.58 -2.64 -4.07
C ILE A 105 -3.78 -2.29 -4.93
N ASP A 106 -4.22 -3.28 -5.70
CA ASP A 106 -5.53 -3.22 -6.35
C ASP A 106 -6.56 -3.69 -5.32
N ILE A 107 -7.10 -2.74 -4.56
CA ILE A 107 -8.02 -3.00 -3.45
C ILE A 107 -9.23 -3.79 -3.94
N LEU A 108 -9.72 -3.49 -5.15
CA LEU A 108 -10.85 -4.20 -5.72
C LEU A 108 -10.51 -5.69 -5.93
N LYS A 109 -9.34 -6.00 -6.50
CA LYS A 109 -8.91 -7.40 -6.65
C LYS A 109 -8.66 -8.11 -5.32
N GLU A 110 -8.09 -7.43 -4.33
CA GLU A 110 -7.82 -8.03 -3.02
C GLU A 110 -9.09 -8.48 -2.32
N TYR A 111 -10.19 -7.72 -2.47
CA TYR A 111 -11.48 -8.04 -1.88
C TYR A 111 -12.47 -8.72 -2.84
N ASN A 112 -12.03 -9.15 -4.04
CA ASN A 112 -12.87 -9.71 -5.10
C ASN A 112 -14.08 -8.83 -5.47
N LEU A 113 -13.88 -7.51 -5.45
CA LEU A 113 -14.87 -6.51 -5.83
C LEU A 113 -14.65 -6.07 -7.29
N THR A 114 -15.72 -5.57 -7.88
CA THR A 114 -15.74 -4.95 -9.19
C THR A 114 -16.19 -3.50 -9.07
N GLU A 115 -16.02 -2.70 -10.13
CA GLU A 115 -16.50 -1.31 -10.15
C GLU A 115 -18.01 -1.20 -9.88
N LYS A 116 -18.77 -2.27 -10.16
CA LYS A 116 -20.22 -2.33 -9.94
C LYS A 116 -20.60 -2.45 -8.47
N ASP A 117 -19.69 -2.98 -7.64
CA ASP A 117 -19.91 -3.15 -6.21
C ASP A 117 -19.71 -1.84 -5.44
N ILE A 118 -19.10 -0.85 -6.09
CA ILE A 118 -18.82 0.46 -5.52
C ILE A 118 -19.88 1.45 -5.98
N ARG A 119 -20.52 2.12 -5.01
CA ARG A 119 -21.45 3.20 -5.29
C ARG A 119 -20.71 4.39 -5.92
N SER A 120 -21.13 4.79 -7.11
CA SER A 120 -20.64 5.99 -7.79
C SER A 120 -21.46 7.23 -7.38
N GLY A 121 -20.79 8.37 -7.36
CA GLY A 121 -21.39 9.68 -7.07
C GLY A 121 -20.72 10.42 -5.92
N VAL A 122 -21.24 11.60 -5.59
CA VAL A 122 -20.74 12.39 -4.47
C VAL A 122 -21.35 11.90 -3.16
N CYS A 123 -20.50 11.64 -2.16
CA CYS A 123 -20.92 11.25 -0.82
C CYS A 123 -21.31 12.45 0.03
N CYS A 124 -22.40 12.30 0.78
CA CYS A 124 -22.84 13.28 1.76
C CYS A 124 -21.73 13.52 2.80
N PRO A 125 -21.33 14.78 3.05
CA PRO A 125 -20.27 15.10 4.01
C PRO A 125 -20.73 15.02 5.48
N ASP A 126 -22.02 14.79 5.73
CA ASP A 126 -22.55 14.52 7.06
C ASP A 126 -22.25 13.07 7.46
N ASP A 127 -21.37 12.90 8.45
CA ASP A 127 -20.88 11.60 8.94
C ASP A 127 -22.00 10.71 9.49
N LYS A 128 -23.16 11.27 9.87
CA LYS A 128 -24.34 10.50 10.30
C LYS A 128 -25.16 9.99 9.13
N CYS A 129 -24.95 10.52 7.93
CA CYS A 129 -25.77 10.21 6.75
C CYS A 129 -25.02 9.34 5.73
N ASN A 130 -23.81 9.74 5.30
CA ASN A 130 -22.99 9.04 4.30
C ASN A 130 -23.74 8.57 3.02
N TYR A 131 -24.82 9.26 2.64
CA TYR A 131 -25.63 8.87 1.48
C TYR A 131 -24.87 9.15 0.17
N ILE A 132 -24.97 8.21 -0.78
CA ILE A 132 -24.41 8.30 -2.13
C ILE A 132 -25.50 7.84 -3.11
N PRO A 133 -25.81 8.58 -4.19
CA PRO A 133 -25.20 9.84 -4.63
C PRO A 133 -25.95 11.10 -4.15
N MET A 134 -25.24 12.21 -3.90
CA MET A 134 -25.83 13.55 -3.78
C MET A 134 -26.25 14.09 -5.16
N ASN A 135 -27.29 14.91 -5.19
CA ASN A 135 -27.78 15.55 -6.42
C ASN A 135 -27.07 16.88 -6.70
N PHE A 136 -26.57 17.07 -7.92
CA PHE A 136 -26.01 18.35 -8.34
C PHE A 136 -27.11 19.31 -8.82
N LYS A 137 -27.35 20.41 -8.08
CA LYS A 137 -28.34 21.44 -8.44
C LYS A 137 -27.75 22.84 -8.25
N ARG A 138 -27.87 23.69 -9.27
CA ARG A 138 -27.45 25.11 -9.24
C ARG A 138 -26.03 25.31 -8.68
N GLY A 139 -25.10 24.42 -9.03
CA GLY A 139 -23.70 24.53 -8.60
C GLY A 139 -23.36 23.97 -7.22
N LYS A 140 -24.31 23.35 -6.52
CA LYS A 140 -24.12 22.71 -5.21
C LYS A 140 -24.54 21.23 -5.27
N TRP A 141 -23.93 20.41 -4.43
CA TRP A 141 -24.35 19.05 -4.14
C TRP A 141 -25.36 19.07 -2.99
N ILE A 142 -26.51 18.43 -3.15
CA ILE A 142 -27.58 18.37 -2.16
C ILE A 142 -27.91 16.90 -1.89
N CYS A 143 -27.80 16.49 -0.63
CA CYS A 143 -28.13 15.14 -0.21
C CYS A 143 -29.66 14.93 -0.25
N PRO A 144 -30.18 13.93 -0.98
CA PRO A 144 -31.62 13.67 -0.99
C PRO A 144 -32.13 13.11 0.36
N ASN A 145 -31.26 12.53 1.19
CA ASN A 145 -31.63 11.91 2.45
C ASN A 145 -31.69 12.91 3.62
N CYS A 146 -30.63 13.69 3.87
CA CYS A 146 -30.57 14.63 5.00
C CYS A 146 -30.62 16.11 4.59
N GLN A 147 -30.76 16.42 3.29
CA GLN A 147 -30.78 17.79 2.74
C GLN A 147 -29.50 18.62 2.96
N THR A 148 -28.44 18.05 3.54
CA THR A 148 -27.13 18.69 3.63
C THR A 148 -26.65 19.12 2.26
N SER A 149 -26.22 20.37 2.15
CA SER A 149 -25.69 20.95 0.91
C SER A 149 -24.21 21.25 1.04
N SER A 150 -23.44 20.98 -0.02
CA SER A 150 -22.01 21.25 -0.05
C SER A 150 -21.53 21.61 -1.45
N LYS A 151 -20.55 22.50 -1.54
CA LYS A 151 -19.85 22.79 -2.81
C LYS A 151 -18.66 21.85 -3.02
N ASP A 152 -18.06 21.37 -1.93
CA ASP A 152 -16.73 20.73 -1.94
C ASP A 152 -16.76 19.24 -1.58
N ALA A 153 -17.94 18.68 -1.29
CA ALA A 153 -18.11 17.23 -1.01
C ALA A 153 -17.59 16.32 -2.15
N ILE A 154 -17.52 16.87 -3.37
CA ILE A 154 -16.88 16.25 -4.53
C ILE A 154 -15.41 15.90 -4.27
N LEU A 155 -14.65 16.73 -3.57
CA LEU A 155 -13.20 16.51 -3.36
C LEU A 155 -12.93 15.21 -2.61
N LYS A 156 -13.70 14.94 -1.54
CA LYS A 156 -13.60 13.69 -0.78
C LYS A 156 -13.95 12.48 -1.66
N SER A 157 -14.98 12.62 -2.48
CA SER A 157 -15.45 11.55 -3.38
C SER A 157 -14.47 11.24 -4.51
N LEU A 158 -13.76 12.26 -5.01
CA LEU A 158 -12.68 12.11 -5.99
C LEU A 158 -11.44 11.48 -5.37
N SER A 159 -11.06 11.89 -4.16
CA SER A 159 -9.97 11.25 -3.42
C SER A 159 -10.22 9.75 -3.27
N HIS A 160 -11.42 9.35 -2.85
CA HIS A 160 -11.79 7.93 -2.76
C HIS A 160 -11.69 7.21 -4.12
N TYR A 161 -12.11 7.87 -5.22
CA TYR A 161 -11.96 7.30 -6.55
C TYR A 161 -10.49 7.03 -6.90
N PHE A 162 -9.61 8.00 -6.68
CA PHE A 162 -8.20 7.85 -7.02
C PHE A 162 -7.47 6.78 -6.18
N TYR A 163 -7.92 6.56 -4.94
CA TYR A 163 -7.41 5.47 -4.10
C TYR A 163 -7.93 4.09 -4.52
N LEU A 164 -9.17 3.99 -5.02
CA LEU A 164 -9.81 2.70 -5.32
C LEU A 164 -9.59 2.21 -6.75
N TYR A 165 -9.52 3.12 -7.73
CA TYR A 165 -9.54 2.76 -9.15
C TYR A 165 -8.20 3.01 -9.85
N LYS A 166 -7.82 4.28 -10.01
CA LYS A 166 -6.64 4.69 -10.78
C LYS A 166 -6.28 6.13 -10.49
N SER A 167 -5.04 6.53 -10.78
CA SER A 167 -4.50 7.87 -10.52
C SER A 167 -4.91 8.96 -11.52
N THR A 168 -5.71 8.63 -12.54
CA THR A 168 -6.15 9.59 -13.56
C THR A 168 -7.58 9.33 -13.96
N MET A 169 -8.30 10.37 -14.40
CA MET A 169 -9.70 10.21 -14.82
C MET A 169 -10.04 11.14 -15.99
N THR A 170 -10.65 10.61 -17.04
CA THR A 170 -11.09 11.42 -18.17
C THR A 170 -12.35 12.24 -17.84
N ASN A 171 -12.65 13.26 -18.64
CA ASN A 171 -13.89 14.03 -18.46
C ASN A 171 -15.16 13.15 -18.55
N LEU A 172 -15.16 12.17 -19.46
CA LEU A 172 -16.26 11.22 -19.63
C LEU A 172 -16.44 10.35 -18.38
N GLU A 173 -15.34 9.82 -17.84
CA GLU A 173 -15.35 9.01 -16.62
C GLU A 173 -15.81 9.84 -15.41
N LEU A 174 -15.31 11.07 -15.26
CA LEU A 174 -15.74 11.99 -14.20
C LEU A 174 -17.25 12.22 -14.26
N ARG A 175 -17.78 12.50 -15.45
CA ARG A 175 -19.23 12.75 -15.64
C ARG A 175 -20.04 11.53 -15.24
N ASN A 176 -19.63 10.36 -15.72
CA ASN A 176 -20.34 9.10 -15.46
C ASN A 176 -20.22 8.67 -14.00
N TYR A 177 -19.08 8.91 -13.36
CA TYR A 177 -18.89 8.59 -11.94
C TYR A 177 -19.68 9.53 -11.03
N LEU A 178 -19.73 10.82 -11.33
CA LEU A 178 -20.39 11.83 -10.49
C LEU A 178 -21.87 12.07 -10.83
N HIS A 179 -22.39 11.40 -11.86
CA HIS A 179 -23.76 11.55 -12.37
C HIS A 179 -24.06 13.00 -12.79
N LEU A 180 -23.09 13.68 -13.41
CA LEU A 180 -23.25 15.05 -13.85
C LEU A 180 -24.12 15.13 -15.12
N PRO A 181 -25.00 16.15 -15.23
CA PRO A 181 -26.03 16.19 -16.26
C PRO A 181 -25.49 16.47 -17.67
N SER A 182 -24.34 17.13 -17.80
CA SER A 182 -23.79 17.51 -19.10
C SER A 182 -22.27 17.64 -19.11
N PRO A 183 -21.62 17.53 -20.29
CA PRO A 183 -20.20 17.84 -20.46
C PRO A 183 -19.84 19.26 -19.99
N ASP A 184 -20.66 20.26 -20.31
CA ASP A 184 -20.41 21.66 -19.93
C ASP A 184 -20.41 21.84 -18.41
N THR A 185 -21.33 21.17 -17.73
CA THR A 185 -21.36 21.16 -16.25
C THR A 185 -20.10 20.54 -15.69
N THR A 186 -19.64 19.45 -16.30
CA THR A 186 -18.42 18.73 -15.91
C THR A 186 -17.20 19.62 -16.06
N GLN A 187 -17.05 20.32 -17.18
CA GLN A 187 -15.94 21.27 -17.39
C GLN A 187 -15.95 22.41 -16.35
N LYS A 188 -17.13 22.98 -16.07
CA LYS A 188 -17.28 24.04 -15.04
C LYS A 188 -16.90 23.55 -13.65
N VAL A 189 -17.19 22.29 -13.32
CA VAL A 189 -16.81 21.68 -12.04
C VAL A 189 -15.29 21.47 -11.98
N VAL A 190 -14.68 20.90 -13.02
CA VAL A 190 -13.22 20.70 -13.10
C VAL A 190 -12.47 22.02 -12.96
N HIS A 191 -12.88 23.04 -13.69
CA HIS A 191 -12.25 24.36 -13.65
C HIS A 191 -12.34 25.01 -12.27
N ARG A 192 -13.48 24.88 -11.59
CA ARG A 192 -13.68 25.43 -10.24
C ARG A 192 -12.80 24.76 -9.19
N LEU A 193 -12.57 23.46 -9.32
CA LEU A 193 -11.78 22.69 -8.36
C LEU A 193 -10.27 22.84 -8.58
N ASN A 194 -9.83 23.58 -9.61
CA ASN A 194 -8.43 23.74 -9.99
C ASN A 194 -7.69 22.39 -10.10
N LEU A 195 -8.38 21.34 -10.55
CA LEU A 195 -7.77 20.03 -10.72
C LEU A 195 -6.76 20.09 -11.86
N LYS A 196 -5.61 19.44 -11.68
CA LYS A 196 -4.57 19.43 -12.71
C LYS A 196 -5.10 18.62 -13.89
N THR A 197 -5.01 19.20 -15.08
CA THR A 197 -5.42 18.54 -16.32
C THR A 197 -4.21 18.31 -17.19
N THR A 198 -4.16 17.17 -17.85
CA THR A 198 -3.14 16.81 -18.84
C THR A 198 -3.81 16.32 -20.12
N GLY A 199 -3.22 16.62 -21.28
CA GLY A 199 -3.70 16.19 -22.60
C GLY A 199 -3.97 17.32 -23.60
N LYS A 200 -3.73 17.05 -24.90
CA LYS A 200 -4.09 17.94 -26.02
C LYS A 200 -5.46 17.53 -26.59
N THR A 201 -6.44 18.43 -26.41
CA THR A 201 -7.72 18.61 -27.14
C THR A 201 -8.70 17.45 -27.34
N LYS A 202 -8.34 16.17 -27.18
CA LYS A 202 -9.29 15.04 -27.22
C LYS A 202 -9.16 14.05 -26.05
N ASP A 203 -8.01 14.00 -25.38
CA ASP A 203 -7.76 13.10 -24.23
C ASP A 203 -7.47 13.91 -22.96
N HIS A 204 -8.45 14.70 -22.50
CA HIS A 204 -8.31 15.43 -21.24
C HIS A 204 -8.44 14.47 -20.04
N SER A 205 -7.33 14.24 -19.37
CA SER A 205 -7.25 13.48 -18.12
C SER A 205 -6.97 14.39 -16.94
N ILE A 206 -7.76 14.23 -15.89
CA ILE A 206 -7.62 14.86 -14.59
C ILE A 206 -6.64 14.01 -13.78
N ILE A 207 -5.66 14.67 -13.16
CA ILE A 207 -4.68 14.09 -12.22
C ILE A 207 -4.93 14.70 -10.84
#